data_AF-A0A2S8NQN3-F1
#
_entry.id   AF-A0A2S8NQN3-F1
#
_cell.length_a   1.000
_cell.length_b   1.000
_cell.length_c   1.000
_cell.angle_alpha   90.00
_cell.angle_beta   90.00
_cell.angle_gamma   90.00
#
_symmetry.space_group_name_H-M   'P 1'
#
loop_
_entity.id
_entity.type
_entity.pdbx_description
1 polymer ?
#
loop_
_entity_poly.entity_id
_entity_poly.type
_entity_poly.pdbx_seq_one_letter_code
_entity_poly.pdbx_strand_id
1 'polypeptide(L)'
;QFLTDKNILHQTTPVRSPQSNGKIERFHQNYTKLFVFEEKILNAVSLQNKLNDYYYFYNFERVHKSLNFQTPFNFLNSLSLIK
;
A
#
# COMPACT_ATOMS: atom_id res chain seq x y z
N GLN A 1 0.26 -15.24 19.76
CA GLN A 1 0.76 -16.53 19.25
C GLN A 1 1.34 -16.39 17.84
N PHE A 2 0.53 -16.22 16.78
CA PHE A 2 1.00 -16.18 15.38
C PHE A 2 2.25 -15.32 15.09
N LEU A 3 2.27 -14.05 15.54
CA LEU A 3 3.40 -13.15 15.27
C LEU A 3 4.69 -13.62 15.97
N THR A 4 4.56 -14.07 17.21
CA THR A 4 5.67 -14.64 17.99
C THR A 4 6.22 -15.89 17.32
N ASP A 5 5.36 -16.79 16.85
CA ASP A 5 5.77 -18.02 16.16
C ASP A 5 6.53 -17.73 14.84
N LYS A 6 6.28 -16.57 14.24
CA LYS A 6 6.95 -16.09 13.02
C LYS A 6 8.15 -15.19 13.29
N ASN A 7 8.54 -14.99 14.55
CA ASN A 7 9.58 -14.04 14.96
C ASN A 7 9.32 -12.60 14.44
N ILE A 8 8.05 -12.18 14.41
CA ILE A 8 7.64 -10.84 14.01
C ILE A 8 7.37 -10.01 15.27
N LEU A 9 8.08 -8.89 15.42
CA LEU A 9 7.81 -7.93 16.48
C LEU A 9 6.48 -7.21 16.23
N HIS A 10 5.58 -7.24 17.21
CA HIS A 10 4.32 -6.51 17.14
C HIS A 10 4.50 -5.10 17.73
N GLN A 11 4.16 -4.07 16.95
CA GLN A 11 4.20 -2.68 17.37
C GLN A 11 2.88 -1.98 17.01
N THR A 12 2.35 -1.19 17.93
CA THR A 12 1.15 -0.37 17.72
C THR A 12 1.50 1.11 17.58
N THR A 13 0.72 1.84 16.80
CA THR A 13 0.85 3.30 16.71
C THR A 13 0.43 3.95 18.03
N PRO A 14 1.20 4.91 18.58
CA PRO A 14 0.82 5.60 19.80
C PRO A 14 -0.48 6.38 19.65
N VAL A 15 -1.18 6.56 20.77
CA VAL A 15 -2.43 7.33 20.84
C VAL A 15 -2.18 8.78 20.38
N ARG A 16 -3.07 9.30 19.54
CA ARG A 16 -3.00 10.68 18.99
C ARG A 16 -1.74 10.97 18.16
N SER A 17 -1.21 9.96 17.46
CA SER A 17 -0.06 10.11 16.54
C SER A 17 -0.44 9.85 15.06
N PRO A 18 -1.26 10.71 14.43
CA PRO A 18 -1.73 10.49 13.06
C PRO A 18 -0.58 10.46 12.02
N GLN A 19 0.51 11.18 12.28
CA GLN A 19 1.66 11.23 11.36
C GLN A 19 2.29 9.85 11.14
N SER A 20 2.23 8.97 12.15
CA SER A 20 2.75 7.60 12.07
C SER A 20 1.96 6.73 11.09
N ASN A 21 0.67 7.01 10.87
CA ASN A 21 -0.18 6.26 9.94
C ASN A 21 -0.33 6.94 8.57
N GLY A 22 0.25 8.12 8.37
CA GLY A 22 0.01 8.93 7.17
C GLY A 22 0.34 8.23 5.84
N LYS A 23 1.27 7.26 5.84
CA LYS A 23 1.59 6.47 4.63
C LYS A 23 0.45 5.52 4.24
N ILE A 24 -0.10 4.77 5.19
CA ILE A 24 -1.22 3.85 4.92
C ILE A 24 -2.51 4.63 4.63
N GLU A 25 -2.73 5.75 5.32
CA GLU A 25 -3.87 6.64 5.05
C GLU A 25 -3.81 7.21 3.64
N ARG A 26 -2.62 7.66 3.18
CA ARG A 26 -2.44 8.15 1.81
C ARG A 26 -2.65 7.03 0.79
N PHE A 27 -2.25 5.80 1.09
CA PHE A 27 -2.53 4.63 0.24
C PHE A 27 -4.05 4.42 0.08
N HIS A 28 -4.82 4.36 1.16
CA HIS A 28 -6.28 4.22 1.09
C HIS A 28 -6.96 5.41 0.40
N GLN A 29 -6.47 6.63 0.63
CA GLN A 29 -6.98 7.82 -0.04
C GLN A 29 -6.81 7.72 -1.57
N ASN A 30 -5.67 7.24 -2.06
CA ASN A 30 -5.45 7.06 -3.49
C ASN A 30 -6.33 5.96 -4.08
N TYR A 31 -6.47 4.81 -3.39
CA TYR A 31 -7.39 3.75 -3.82
C TYR A 31 -8.80 4.29 -4.04
N THR A 32 -9.32 4.97 -3.02
CA THR A 32 -10.68 5.50 -3.04
C THR A 32 -10.84 6.49 -4.21
N LYS A 33 -9.90 7.45 -4.33
CA LYS A 33 -9.93 8.50 -5.36
C LYS A 33 -9.82 7.98 -6.79
N LEU A 34 -8.99 6.96 -7.03
CA LEU A 34 -8.64 6.51 -8.37
C LEU A 34 -9.46 5.30 -8.86
N PHE A 35 -10.02 4.49 -7.96
CA PHE A 35 -10.62 3.19 -8.34
C PHE A 35 -12.03 2.93 -7.79
N VAL A 36 -12.47 3.66 -6.75
CA VAL A 36 -13.77 3.41 -6.09
C VAL A 36 -14.86 4.37 -6.53
N PHE A 37 -14.55 5.64 -6.80
CA PHE A 37 -15.58 6.64 -7.10
C PHE A 37 -16.25 6.48 -8.47
N GLU A 38 -15.66 5.74 -9.40
CA GLU A 38 -16.16 5.67 -10.79
C GLU A 38 -17.19 4.56 -11.03
N GLU A 39 -17.26 3.50 -10.20
CA GLU A 39 -18.19 2.39 -10.46
C GLU A 39 -18.73 1.76 -9.16
N LYS A 40 -20.00 1.32 -9.22
CA LYS A 40 -20.63 0.55 -8.13
C LYS A 40 -19.97 -0.81 -8.01
N ILE A 41 -19.49 -1.12 -6.81
CA ILE A 41 -18.97 -2.44 -6.45
C ILE A 41 -20.14 -3.31 -6.03
N LEU A 42 -20.45 -4.34 -6.81
CA LEU A 42 -21.70 -5.12 -6.67
C LEU A 42 -21.54 -6.36 -5.80
N ASN A 43 -20.33 -6.92 -5.70
CA ASN A 43 -20.04 -8.12 -4.92
C ASN A 43 -18.55 -8.23 -4.54
N ALA A 44 -18.23 -9.15 -3.62
CA ALA A 44 -16.87 -9.36 -3.13
C ALA A 44 -15.85 -9.72 -4.23
N VAL A 45 -16.26 -10.45 -5.28
CA VAL A 45 -15.37 -10.80 -6.39
C VAL A 45 -14.98 -9.56 -7.19
N SER A 46 -15.95 -8.70 -7.51
CA SER A 46 -15.69 -7.42 -8.19
C SER A 46 -14.80 -6.50 -7.35
N LEU A 47 -14.99 -6.49 -6.02
CA LEU A 47 -14.12 -5.76 -5.10
C LEU A 47 -12.68 -6.29 -5.15
N GLN A 48 -12.51 -7.62 -5.07
CA GLN A 48 -11.18 -8.23 -5.09
C GLN A 48 -10.43 -7.94 -6.38
N ASN A 49 -11.10 -7.99 -7.53
CA ASN A 49 -10.49 -7.65 -8.82
C ASN A 49 -10.00 -6.20 -8.83
N LYS A 50 -10.83 -5.25 -8.39
CA LYS A 50 -10.41 -3.85 -8.26
C LYS A 50 -9.25 -3.63 -7.29
N LEU A 51 -9.23 -4.37 -6.19
CA LEU A 51 -8.11 -4.32 -5.24
C LEU A 51 -6.82 -4.84 -5.87
N ASN A 52 -6.90 -5.91 -6.68
CA ASN A 52 -5.75 -6.45 -7.40
C ASN A 52 -5.24 -5.46 -8.45
N ASP A 53 -6.13 -4.85 -9.22
CA ASP A 53 -5.78 -3.83 -10.23
C ASP A 53 -5.09 -2.63 -9.58
N TYR A 54 -5.66 -2.12 -8.48
CA TYR A 54 -5.05 -1.02 -7.73
C TYR A 54 -3.70 -1.40 -7.14
N TYR A 55 -3.58 -2.62 -6.59
CA TYR A 55 -2.31 -3.11 -6.04
C TYR A 55 -1.23 -3.17 -7.11
N TYR A 56 -1.56 -3.66 -8.30
CA TYR A 56 -0.63 -3.74 -9.42
C TYR A 56 -0.21 -2.34 -9.88
N PHE A 57 -1.19 -1.47 -10.17
CA PHE A 57 -0.95 -0.08 -10.56
C PHE A 57 -0.05 0.66 -9.56
N TYR A 58 -0.39 0.59 -8.27
CA TYR A 58 0.33 1.33 -7.23
C TYR A 58 1.79 0.89 -7.09
N ASN A 59 2.06 -0.42 -7.17
CA ASN A 59 3.40 -0.96 -6.92
C ASN A 59 4.30 -1.01 -8.16
N PHE A 60 3.73 -1.21 -9.34
CA PHE A 60 4.49 -1.52 -10.56
C PHE A 60 4.42 -0.43 -11.63
N GLU A 61 3.42 0.45 -11.61
CA GLU A 61 3.23 1.46 -12.68
C GLU A 61 3.34 2.89 -12.15
N ARG A 62 2.82 3.16 -10.95
CA ARG A 62 2.79 4.49 -10.37
C ARG A 62 4.17 4.90 -9.85
N VAL A 63 4.72 5.97 -10.40
CA VAL A 63 5.95 6.60 -9.88
C VAL A 63 5.67 7.53 -8.71
N HIS A 64 6.57 7.53 -7.73
CA HIS A 64 6.41 8.29 -6.50
C HIS A 64 7.50 9.35 -6.38
N LYS A 65 7.12 10.62 -6.23
CA LYS A 65 8.09 11.73 -6.05
C LYS A 65 9.03 11.48 -4.86
N SER A 66 8.52 10.93 -3.75
CA SER A 66 9.33 10.59 -2.58
C SER A 66 10.29 9.43 -2.78
N LEU A 67 10.16 8.69 -3.89
CA LEU A 67 11.02 7.57 -4.28
C LEU A 67 11.84 7.92 -5.52
N ASN A 68 12.23 9.20 -5.68
CA ASN A 68 12.98 9.69 -6.84
C ASN A 68 12.33 9.32 -8.19
N PHE A 69 11.00 9.42 -8.26
CA PHE A 69 10.20 9.05 -9.44
C PHE A 69 10.35 7.58 -9.88
N GLN A 70 10.67 6.69 -8.95
CA GLN A 70 10.58 5.25 -9.16
C GLN A 70 9.23 4.72 -8.68
N THR A 71 8.85 3.56 -9.21
CA THR A 71 7.76 2.75 -8.67
C THR A 71 8.21 2.11 -7.35
N PRO A 72 7.27 1.80 -6.43
CA PRO A 72 7.62 1.10 -5.19
C PRO A 72 8.44 -0.18 -5.41
N PHE A 73 8.10 -0.97 -6.44
CA PHE A 73 8.84 -2.18 -6.77
C PHE A 73 10.27 -1.90 -7.25
N ASN A 74 10.46 -0.94 -8.16
CA ASN A 74 11.79 -0.58 -8.63
C ASN A 74 12.66 -0.01 -7.51
N PHE A 75 12.07 0.82 -6.65
CA PHE A 75 12.75 1.35 -5.48
C PHE A 75 13.20 0.22 -4.54
N LEU A 76 12.31 -0.73 -4.23
CA LEU A 76 12.65 -1.89 -3.40
C LEU A 76 13.82 -2.71 -4.01
N ASN A 77 13.78 -2.98 -5.32
CA ASN A 77 14.85 -3.68 -6.01
C ASN A 77 16.16 -2.90 -5.96
N SER A 78 16.12 -1.58 -6.11
CA SER A 78 17.32 -0.73 -5.99
C SER A 78 17.97 -0.83 -4.60
N LEU A 79 17.18 -0.98 -3.53
CA LEU A 79 17.70 -1.19 -2.17
C LEU A 79 18.31 -2.59 -1.99
N SER A 80 17.72 -3.60 -2.64
CA SER A 80 18.21 -4.98 -2.57
C SER A 80 19.56 -5.17 -3.28
N LEU A 81 19.87 -4.33 -4.28
CA LEU A 81 21.16 -4.32 -4.99
C LEU A 81 22.27 -3.62 -4.20
N ILE A 82 21.93 -2.93 -3.10
CA ILE A 82 22.88 -2.22 -2.23
C ILE A 82 23.27 -3.06 -1.01
N LYS A 83 22.59 -4.20 -0.79
CA LYS A 83 22.93 -5.20 0.24
C LYS A 83 23.79 -6.31 -0.33
#